data_AF-A0A929A6M4-F1
#
_entry.id   AF-A0A929A6M4-F1
#
_cell.length_a   1.000
_cell.length_b   1.000
_cell.length_c   1.000
_cell.angle_alpha   90.00
_cell.angle_beta   90.00
_cell.angle_gamma   90.00
#
_symmetry.space_group_name_H-M   'P 1'
#
loop_
_entity.id
_entity.type
_entity.pdbx_description
1 polymer ?
#
loop_
_entity_poly.entity_id
_entity_poly.type
_entity_poly.pdbx_seq_one_letter_code
_entity_poly.pdbx_strand_id
1 'polypeptide(L)'
;MKKRIYLAGIGLLILTGLPVALAQADRYPTEVELQQLLQELRENIPELEATGIYTDRRTSAERDARDAYADAWAEVDAAIAPYLGEWTAIEESLYFYPAANEGEVCILDIHLDLGDFYMGEVRDGKVYTTINHVLVLDSDFLGSTSVYEGQPSLYPYANPRPLPESFEQLEQYYPEMMAAFYEADCLTGLPNDVGESR
;
A
#
# COMPACT_ATOMS: atom_id res chain seq x y z
N MET A 1 58.76 39.53 -51.44
CA MET A 1 58.24 38.26 -50.86
C MET A 1 57.45 38.58 -49.61
N LYS A 2 56.13 38.34 -49.61
CA LYS A 2 55.19 38.73 -48.53
C LYS A 2 55.02 37.59 -47.53
N LYS A 3 55.30 37.83 -46.24
CA LYS A 3 54.98 36.95 -45.11
C LYS A 3 53.47 36.97 -44.83
N ARG A 4 52.83 35.81 -44.71
CA ARG A 4 51.46 35.66 -44.17
C ARG A 4 51.57 34.93 -42.83
N ILE A 5 51.08 35.57 -41.77
CA ILE A 5 50.92 35.01 -40.44
C ILE A 5 49.45 34.62 -40.32
N TYR A 6 49.16 33.35 -40.05
CA TYR A 6 47.82 32.87 -39.74
C TYR A 6 47.71 32.71 -38.22
N LEU A 7 46.91 33.57 -37.58
CA LEU A 7 46.45 33.41 -36.21
C LEU A 7 45.28 32.43 -36.21
N ALA A 8 45.52 31.20 -35.76
CA ALA A 8 44.46 30.24 -35.48
C ALA A 8 43.91 30.53 -34.08
N GLY A 9 42.71 31.12 -34.01
CA GLY A 9 41.96 31.28 -32.78
C GLY A 9 41.42 29.94 -32.31
N ILE A 10 41.86 29.47 -31.15
CA ILE A 10 41.31 28.31 -30.46
C ILE A 10 40.18 28.84 -29.55
N GLY A 11 38.94 28.62 -29.97
CA GLY A 11 37.76 28.84 -29.14
C GLY A 11 37.61 27.69 -28.15
N LEU A 12 37.82 27.96 -26.87
CA LEU A 12 37.60 27.02 -25.77
C LEU A 12 36.09 27.02 -25.43
N LEU A 13 35.36 26.01 -25.92
CA LEU A 13 33.98 25.72 -25.52
C LEU A 13 34.00 25.05 -24.14
N ILE A 14 33.73 25.83 -23.10
CA ILE A 14 33.50 25.31 -21.75
C ILE A 14 32.05 24.80 -21.71
N LEU A 15 31.85 23.51 -21.92
CA LEU A 15 30.59 22.83 -21.56
C LEU A 15 30.55 22.72 -20.04
N THR A 16 29.86 23.65 -19.37
CA THR A 16 29.43 23.48 -17.98
C THR A 16 28.30 22.46 -17.96
N GLY A 17 28.61 21.20 -17.65
CA GLY A 17 27.60 20.20 -17.32
C GLY A 17 26.93 20.58 -16.00
N LEU A 18 25.71 21.10 -16.08
CA LEU A 18 24.84 21.18 -14.91
C LEU A 18 24.57 19.74 -14.45
N PRO A 19 24.72 19.41 -13.16
CA PRO A 19 24.26 18.12 -12.66
C PRO A 19 22.74 18.11 -12.82
N VAL A 20 22.25 17.30 -13.76
CA VAL A 20 20.84 16.96 -13.82
C VAL A 20 20.58 16.15 -12.55
N ALA A 21 19.92 16.77 -11.57
CA ALA A 21 19.36 16.02 -10.45
C ALA A 21 18.33 15.07 -11.05
N LEU A 22 18.70 13.81 -11.22
CA LEU A 22 17.76 12.78 -11.63
C LEU A 22 16.83 12.58 -10.45
N ALA A 23 15.59 13.08 -10.56
CA ALA A 23 14.52 12.68 -9.67
C ALA A 23 14.44 11.15 -9.72
N GLN A 24 14.69 10.51 -8.58
CA GLN A 24 14.59 9.05 -8.50
C GLN A 24 13.11 8.70 -8.57
N ALA A 25 12.75 7.81 -9.50
CA ALA A 25 11.39 7.36 -9.66
C ALA A 25 10.95 6.50 -8.47
N ASP A 26 9.65 6.57 -8.17
CA ASP A 26 9.03 5.71 -7.18
C ASP A 26 9.16 4.24 -7.61
N ARG A 27 9.44 3.38 -6.65
CA ARG A 27 9.67 1.96 -6.89
C ARG A 27 9.37 1.15 -5.64
N TYR A 28 9.23 -0.16 -5.83
CA TYR A 28 9.29 -1.08 -4.70
C TYR A 28 10.63 -0.96 -3.97
N PRO A 29 10.64 -1.10 -2.64
CA PRO A 29 11.86 -1.33 -1.89
C PRO A 29 12.61 -2.56 -2.40
N THR A 30 13.93 -2.50 -2.38
CA THR A 30 14.77 -3.70 -2.52
C THR A 30 14.61 -4.58 -1.29
N GLU A 31 14.98 -5.87 -1.39
CA GLU A 31 14.91 -6.78 -0.25
C GLU A 31 15.72 -6.27 0.96
N VAL A 32 16.87 -5.63 0.72
CA VAL A 32 17.69 -5.07 1.81
C VAL A 32 16.97 -3.91 2.51
N GLU A 33 16.40 -2.98 1.74
CA GLU A 33 15.62 -1.85 2.28
C GLU A 33 14.39 -2.36 3.04
N LEU A 34 13.67 -3.34 2.47
CA LEU A 34 12.51 -3.95 3.09
C LEU A 34 12.86 -4.59 4.44
N GLN A 35 13.93 -5.38 4.52
CA GLN A 35 14.34 -6.00 5.78
C GLN A 35 14.75 -4.96 6.83
N GLN A 36 15.37 -3.84 6.41
CA GLN A 36 15.71 -2.73 7.31
C GLN A 36 14.46 -2.05 7.86
N LEU A 37 13.49 -1.73 7.00
CA LEU A 37 12.23 -1.11 7.39
C LEU A 37 11.43 -2.02 8.33
N LEU A 38 11.38 -3.32 8.06
CA LEU A 38 10.67 -4.27 8.94
C LEU A 38 11.36 -4.43 10.30
N GLN A 39 12.69 -4.39 10.33
CA GLN A 39 13.42 -4.37 11.59
C GLN A 39 13.11 -3.10 12.39
N GLU A 40 13.07 -1.94 11.73
CA GLU A 40 12.67 -0.67 12.34
C GLU A 40 11.25 -0.72 12.89
N LEU A 41 10.29 -1.27 12.13
CA LEU A 41 8.92 -1.47 12.62
C LEU A 41 8.90 -2.28 13.92
N ARG A 42 9.55 -3.45 13.94
CA ARG A 42 9.60 -4.32 15.13
C ARG A 42 10.18 -3.61 16.35
N GLU A 43 11.24 -2.83 16.16
CA GLU A 43 11.88 -2.06 17.23
C GLU A 43 10.97 -0.96 17.76
N ASN A 44 10.14 -0.37 16.90
CA ASN A 44 9.24 0.74 17.23
C ASN A 44 7.86 0.31 17.75
N ILE A 45 7.44 -0.96 17.59
CA ILE A 45 6.12 -1.46 18.06
C ILE A 45 5.81 -1.02 19.51
N PRO A 46 6.70 -1.22 20.51
CA PRO A 46 6.40 -0.82 21.88
C PRO A 46 6.12 0.68 22.04
N GLU A 47 6.80 1.52 21.26
CA GLU A 47 6.58 2.97 21.26
C GLU A 47 5.27 3.33 20.56
N LEU A 48 4.97 2.69 19.41
CA LEU A 48 3.72 2.85 18.68
C LEU A 48 2.51 2.49 19.55
N GLU A 49 2.56 1.38 20.28
CA GLU A 49 1.52 0.97 21.22
C GLU A 49 1.34 2.01 22.36
N ALA A 50 2.44 2.56 22.86
CA ALA A 50 2.43 3.55 23.94
C ALA A 50 1.81 4.90 23.53
N THR A 51 1.74 5.21 22.24
CA THR A 51 1.06 6.44 21.75
C THR A 51 -0.44 6.44 22.02
N GLY A 52 -1.06 5.26 22.25
CA GLY A 52 -2.51 5.11 22.36
C GLY A 52 -3.26 5.08 21.02
N ILE A 53 -2.57 5.36 19.91
CA ILE A 53 -3.13 5.35 18.54
C ILE A 53 -3.31 3.90 18.08
N TYR A 54 -2.26 3.08 18.22
CA TYR A 54 -2.23 1.67 17.81
C TYR A 54 -2.70 0.70 18.92
N THR A 55 -3.30 1.21 19.99
CA THR A 55 -3.92 0.36 21.00
C THR A 55 -5.11 -0.38 20.40
N ASP A 56 -5.19 -1.70 20.60
CA ASP A 56 -6.36 -2.47 20.16
C ASP A 56 -7.61 -2.01 20.93
N ARG A 57 -8.51 -1.32 20.22
CA ARG A 57 -9.81 -0.85 20.74
C ARG A 57 -10.97 -1.71 20.29
N ARG A 58 -10.71 -2.82 19.59
CA ARG A 58 -11.75 -3.74 19.12
C ARG A 58 -12.38 -4.43 20.32
N THR A 59 -13.69 -4.59 20.26
CA THR A 59 -14.47 -5.50 21.08
C THR A 59 -14.18 -6.94 20.67
N SER A 60 -14.56 -7.92 21.51
CA SER A 60 -14.44 -9.32 21.12
C SER A 60 -15.31 -9.65 19.91
N ALA A 61 -16.49 -9.04 19.78
CA ALA A 61 -17.36 -9.24 18.62
C ALA A 61 -16.71 -8.75 17.31
N GLU A 62 -16.00 -7.60 17.35
CA GLU A 62 -15.26 -7.13 16.17
C GLU A 62 -14.10 -8.06 15.80
N ARG A 63 -13.36 -8.59 16.79
CA ARG A 63 -12.32 -9.59 16.52
C ARG A 63 -12.91 -10.86 15.91
N ASP A 64 -13.94 -11.42 16.54
CA ASP A 64 -14.59 -12.66 16.09
C ASP A 64 -15.17 -12.50 14.68
N ALA A 65 -15.77 -11.35 14.36
CA ALA A 65 -16.33 -11.08 13.03
C ALA A 65 -15.25 -10.95 11.96
N ARG A 66 -14.14 -10.26 12.25
CA ARG A 66 -13.00 -10.15 11.34
C ARG A 66 -12.37 -11.52 11.10
N ASP A 67 -12.09 -12.25 12.19
CA ASP A 67 -11.44 -13.56 12.13
C ASP A 67 -12.33 -14.57 11.39
N ALA A 68 -13.64 -14.57 11.61
CA ALA A 68 -14.57 -15.42 10.87
C ALA A 68 -14.60 -15.10 9.36
N TYR A 69 -14.53 -13.81 8.98
CA TYR A 69 -14.43 -13.41 7.59
C TYR A 69 -13.12 -13.89 6.94
N ALA A 70 -12.00 -13.69 7.61
CA ALA A 70 -10.69 -14.14 7.14
C ALA A 70 -10.63 -15.68 7.04
N ASP A 71 -11.13 -16.41 8.03
CA ASP A 71 -11.17 -17.87 8.06
C ASP A 71 -12.02 -18.44 6.91
N ALA A 72 -13.17 -17.83 6.61
CA ALA A 72 -14.01 -18.24 5.49
C ALA A 72 -13.26 -18.10 4.15
N TRP A 73 -12.54 -16.99 3.96
CA TRP A 73 -11.73 -16.78 2.77
C TRP A 73 -10.48 -17.66 2.73
N ALA A 74 -9.91 -18.04 3.87
CA ALA A 74 -8.74 -18.93 3.93
C ALA A 74 -9.01 -20.32 3.33
N GLU A 75 -10.26 -20.77 3.27
CA GLU A 75 -10.66 -22.02 2.61
C GLU A 75 -10.58 -21.94 1.07
N VAL A 76 -10.66 -20.74 0.50
CA VAL A 76 -10.68 -20.48 -0.94
C VAL A 76 -9.34 -19.91 -1.41
N ASP A 77 -8.80 -18.96 -0.66
CA ASP A 77 -7.52 -18.30 -0.92
C ASP A 77 -6.81 -17.98 0.41
N ALA A 78 -5.96 -18.91 0.83
CA ALA A 78 -5.20 -18.79 2.07
C ALA A 78 -4.12 -17.69 2.03
N ALA A 79 -3.71 -17.22 0.84
CA ALA A 79 -2.64 -16.23 0.71
C ALA A 79 -3.12 -14.84 1.10
N ILE A 80 -4.36 -14.48 0.73
CA ILE A 80 -4.95 -13.17 1.00
C ILE A 80 -5.57 -13.07 2.40
N ALA A 81 -6.06 -14.18 2.95
CA ALA A 81 -6.86 -14.20 4.17
C ALA A 81 -6.28 -13.41 5.36
N PRO A 82 -4.96 -13.45 5.65
CA PRO A 82 -4.36 -12.68 6.75
C PRO A 82 -4.48 -11.16 6.59
N TYR A 83 -4.67 -10.66 5.37
CA TYR A 83 -4.75 -9.24 5.05
C TYR A 83 -6.18 -8.70 5.12
N LEU A 84 -7.21 -9.56 5.05
CA LEU A 84 -8.59 -9.12 4.93
C LEU A 84 -9.08 -8.37 6.18
N GLY A 85 -9.83 -7.28 5.95
CA GLY A 85 -10.31 -6.38 6.99
C GLY A 85 -9.94 -4.92 6.75
N GLU A 86 -10.34 -4.06 7.68
CA GLU A 86 -9.98 -2.64 7.73
C GLU A 86 -8.76 -2.45 8.64
N TRP A 87 -7.63 -2.05 8.07
CA TRP A 87 -6.41 -1.70 8.79
C TRP A 87 -6.35 -0.20 9.05
N THR A 88 -6.15 0.21 10.29
CA THR A 88 -6.16 1.62 10.68
C THR A 88 -4.76 2.12 11.03
N ALA A 89 -4.44 3.33 10.57
CA ALA A 89 -3.25 4.10 10.95
C ALA A 89 -3.65 5.50 11.43
N ILE A 90 -2.69 6.41 11.55
CA ILE A 90 -2.96 7.81 11.90
C ILE A 90 -3.67 8.48 10.71
N GLU A 91 -4.92 8.89 10.91
CA GLU A 91 -5.72 9.63 9.90
C GLU A 91 -5.97 8.89 8.57
N GLU A 92 -5.75 7.57 8.56
CA GLU A 92 -5.81 6.76 7.35
C GLU A 92 -6.34 5.35 7.66
N SER A 93 -7.03 4.75 6.70
CA SER A 93 -7.48 3.36 6.77
C SER A 93 -7.38 2.66 5.42
N LEU A 94 -6.89 1.42 5.44
CA LEU A 94 -6.85 0.52 4.28
C LEU A 94 -7.89 -0.59 4.45
N TYR A 95 -8.77 -0.75 3.48
CA TYR A 95 -9.78 -1.80 3.47
C TYR A 95 -9.39 -2.86 2.45
N PHE A 96 -9.09 -4.05 2.93
CA PHE A 96 -8.70 -5.19 2.11
C PHE A 96 -9.90 -6.07 1.82
N TYR A 97 -10.24 -6.13 0.53
CA TYR A 97 -11.25 -7.02 -0.02
C TYR A 97 -10.58 -8.07 -0.90
N PRO A 98 -11.15 -9.28 -0.98
CA PRO A 98 -10.77 -10.25 -1.99
C PRO A 98 -11.02 -9.72 -3.41
N ALA A 99 -10.15 -10.08 -4.35
CA ALA A 99 -10.43 -9.93 -5.77
C ALA A 99 -10.96 -11.26 -6.36
N ALA A 100 -11.49 -11.21 -7.58
CA ALA A 100 -11.98 -12.42 -8.26
C ALA A 100 -10.87 -13.43 -8.61
N ASN A 101 -9.62 -12.99 -8.74
CA ASN A 101 -8.49 -13.87 -9.03
C ASN A 101 -7.75 -14.27 -7.74
N GLU A 102 -7.33 -15.54 -7.68
CA GLU A 102 -6.53 -16.07 -6.59
C GLU A 102 -5.20 -15.31 -6.44
N GLY A 103 -4.85 -15.00 -5.19
CA GLY A 103 -3.67 -14.24 -4.80
C GLY A 103 -3.82 -12.72 -4.96
N GLU A 104 -4.97 -12.22 -5.40
CA GLU A 104 -5.21 -10.78 -5.59
C GLU A 104 -6.14 -10.19 -4.53
N VAL A 105 -5.85 -8.95 -4.14
CA VAL A 105 -6.67 -8.16 -3.23
C VAL A 105 -7.00 -6.81 -3.83
N CYS A 106 -8.18 -6.31 -3.49
CA CYS A 106 -8.62 -4.95 -3.73
C CYS A 106 -8.41 -4.12 -2.46
N ILE A 107 -7.82 -2.94 -2.60
CA ILE A 107 -7.49 -2.08 -1.47
C ILE A 107 -8.15 -0.72 -1.69
N LEU A 108 -9.06 -0.37 -0.79
CA LEU A 108 -9.56 1.00 -0.65
C LEU A 108 -8.67 1.71 0.35
N ASP A 109 -8.16 2.88 -0.01
CA ASP A 109 -7.31 3.71 0.82
C ASP A 109 -8.04 5.02 1.11
N ILE A 110 -8.34 5.26 2.38
CA ILE A 110 -9.06 6.46 2.80
C ILE A 110 -8.16 7.25 3.74
N HIS A 111 -7.72 8.41 3.28
CA HIS A 111 -6.91 9.36 4.03
C HIS A 111 -7.62 10.71 4.07
N LEU A 112 -8.03 11.14 5.26
CA LEU A 112 -8.79 12.39 5.47
C LEU A 112 -10.05 12.47 4.59
N ASP A 113 -10.05 13.35 3.58
CA ASP A 113 -11.12 13.59 2.62
C ASP A 113 -10.82 13.02 1.22
N LEU A 114 -9.78 12.20 1.11
CA LEU A 114 -9.36 11.53 -0.11
C LEU A 114 -9.63 10.03 -0.02
N GLY A 115 -10.04 9.45 -1.15
CA GLY A 115 -10.25 8.03 -1.32
C GLY A 115 -9.58 7.55 -2.60
N ASP A 116 -8.65 6.62 -2.48
CA ASP A 116 -7.91 6.01 -3.58
C ASP A 116 -8.16 4.51 -3.65
N PHE A 117 -7.98 3.94 -4.83
CA PHE A 117 -8.12 2.50 -5.08
C PHE A 117 -6.86 1.96 -5.73
N TYR A 118 -6.41 0.80 -5.27
CA TYR A 118 -5.35 0.05 -5.93
C TYR A 118 -5.51 -1.45 -5.72
N MET A 119 -4.93 -2.20 -6.65
CA MET A 119 -4.86 -3.66 -6.60
C MET A 119 -3.57 -4.10 -5.91
N GLY A 120 -3.62 -5.25 -5.24
CA GLY A 120 -2.46 -5.91 -4.65
C GLY A 120 -2.34 -7.36 -5.12
N GLU A 121 -1.12 -7.82 -5.33
CA GLU A 121 -0.79 -9.23 -5.61
C GLU A 121 0.02 -9.80 -4.43
N VAL A 122 -0.43 -10.91 -3.86
CA VAL A 122 0.27 -11.62 -2.79
C VAL A 122 1.39 -12.48 -3.37
N ARG A 123 2.64 -12.13 -3.05
CA ARG A 123 3.85 -12.87 -3.46
C ARG A 123 4.76 -13.05 -2.27
N ASP A 124 5.18 -14.30 -2.03
CA ASP A 124 6.06 -14.66 -0.90
C ASP A 124 5.59 -14.09 0.45
N GLY A 125 4.27 -14.17 0.67
CA GLY A 125 3.60 -13.72 1.89
C GLY A 125 3.53 -12.20 2.06
N LYS A 126 3.69 -11.41 0.99
CA LYS A 126 3.64 -9.93 1.00
C LYS A 126 2.69 -9.44 -0.09
N VAL A 127 2.03 -8.32 0.13
CA VAL A 127 1.19 -7.69 -0.90
C VAL A 127 2.02 -6.67 -1.66
N TYR A 128 2.09 -6.79 -2.97
CA TYR A 128 2.70 -5.79 -3.85
C TYR A 128 1.60 -5.03 -4.58
N THR A 129 1.54 -3.72 -4.39
CA THR A 129 0.44 -2.90 -4.91
C THR A 129 0.78 -2.24 -6.25
N THR A 130 -0.25 -1.88 -7.02
CA THR A 130 -0.08 -1.14 -8.29
C THR A 130 0.54 0.26 -8.12
N ILE A 131 0.63 0.76 -6.88
CA ILE A 131 1.28 2.04 -6.54
C ILE A 131 2.72 1.87 -6.02
N ASN A 132 3.35 0.70 -6.23
CA ASN A 132 4.71 0.39 -5.81
C ASN A 132 4.92 0.28 -4.29
N HIS A 133 3.87 -0.02 -3.52
CA HIS A 133 4.03 -0.34 -2.10
C HIS A 133 4.19 -1.84 -1.91
N VAL A 134 4.97 -2.23 -0.89
CA VAL A 134 5.02 -3.60 -0.38
C VAL A 134 4.46 -3.61 1.03
N LEU A 135 3.38 -4.35 1.23
CA LEU A 135 2.69 -4.47 2.50
C LEU A 135 3.07 -5.80 3.14
N VAL A 136 3.50 -5.74 4.39
CA VAL A 136 4.03 -6.91 5.11
C VAL A 136 3.43 -6.98 6.50
N LEU A 137 2.91 -8.15 6.85
CA LEU A 137 2.41 -8.42 8.18
C LEU A 137 3.55 -8.69 9.16
N ASP A 138 3.43 -8.11 10.36
CA ASP A 138 4.25 -8.43 11.52
C ASP A 138 3.37 -8.45 12.77
N SER A 139 2.98 -9.65 13.19
CA SER A 139 2.02 -9.84 14.28
C SER A 139 0.68 -9.12 13.98
N ASP A 140 0.24 -8.19 14.83
CA ASP A 140 -0.99 -7.41 14.63
C ASP A 140 -0.77 -6.10 13.86
N PHE A 141 0.42 -5.91 13.27
CA PHE A 141 0.77 -4.75 12.46
C PHE A 141 0.87 -5.11 10.97
N LEU A 142 0.54 -4.13 10.13
CA LEU A 142 0.79 -4.14 8.69
C LEU A 142 1.73 -2.97 8.38
N GLY A 143 2.94 -3.27 7.90
CA GLY A 143 3.87 -2.25 7.42
C GLY A 143 3.65 -1.97 5.94
N SER A 144 3.25 -0.76 5.58
CA SER A 144 3.24 -0.27 4.19
C SER A 144 4.58 0.37 3.88
N THR A 145 5.33 -0.22 2.94
CA THR A 145 6.67 0.22 2.60
C THR A 145 6.76 0.69 1.16
N SER A 146 7.47 1.77 0.91
CA SER A 146 7.70 2.29 -0.44
C SER A 146 9.06 2.97 -0.54
N VAL A 147 9.47 3.32 -1.76
CA VAL A 147 10.58 4.24 -1.99
C VAL A 147 10.05 5.40 -2.79
N TYR A 148 9.97 6.57 -2.15
CA TYR A 148 9.51 7.82 -2.74
C TYR A 148 10.68 8.80 -2.88
N GLU A 149 10.90 9.35 -4.06
CA GLU A 149 12.03 10.25 -4.35
C GLU A 149 13.41 9.68 -3.91
N GLY A 150 13.55 8.35 -3.97
CA GLY A 150 14.77 7.65 -3.57
C GLY A 150 14.96 7.44 -2.07
N GLN A 151 13.96 7.78 -1.25
CA GLN A 151 13.96 7.55 0.19
C GLN A 151 13.03 6.38 0.53
N PRO A 152 13.55 5.28 1.14
CA PRO A 152 12.71 4.25 1.72
C PRO A 152 11.87 4.81 2.86
N SER A 153 10.60 4.43 2.90
CA SER A 153 9.65 4.83 3.93
C SER A 153 8.85 3.63 4.41
N LEU A 154 8.37 3.72 5.65
CA LEU A 154 7.44 2.77 6.25
C LEU A 154 6.32 3.53 6.95
N TYR A 155 5.10 3.07 6.75
CA TYR A 155 3.92 3.55 7.44
C TYR A 155 3.17 2.37 8.07
N PRO A 156 3.02 2.33 9.41
CA PRO A 156 2.39 1.21 10.10
C PRO A 156 0.87 1.38 10.20
N TYR A 157 0.15 0.27 10.03
CA TYR A 157 -1.26 0.10 10.40
C TYR A 157 -1.34 -1.02 11.43
N ALA A 158 -2.43 -1.10 12.19
CA ALA A 158 -2.61 -2.18 13.15
C ALA A 158 -4.08 -2.55 13.38
N ASN A 159 -4.27 -3.69 14.05
CA ASN A 159 -5.53 -4.13 14.64
C ASN A 159 -6.70 -4.15 13.64
N PRO A 160 -6.64 -5.02 12.62
CA PRO A 160 -7.62 -5.04 11.54
C PRO A 160 -9.04 -5.24 12.09
N ARG A 161 -9.96 -4.38 11.68
CA ARG A 161 -11.38 -4.40 12.02
C ARG A 161 -12.17 -5.16 10.96
N PRO A 162 -13.41 -5.59 11.27
CA PRO A 162 -14.33 -6.05 10.24
C PRO A 162 -14.53 -4.98 9.17
N LEU A 163 -14.75 -5.41 7.94
CA LEU A 163 -15.15 -4.52 6.85
C LEU A 163 -16.54 -3.91 7.13
N PRO A 164 -16.85 -2.73 6.60
CA PRO A 164 -18.16 -2.10 6.78
C PRO A 164 -19.28 -2.95 6.17
N GLU A 165 -20.43 -3.01 6.85
CA GLU A 165 -21.60 -3.78 6.38
C GLU A 165 -22.28 -3.17 5.15
N SER A 166 -22.01 -1.90 4.83
CA SER A 166 -22.60 -1.17 3.72
C SER A 166 -21.60 -0.22 3.07
N PHE A 167 -21.69 -0.11 1.73
CA PHE A 167 -20.89 0.80 0.92
C PHE A 167 -21.57 2.14 0.66
N GLU A 168 -22.82 2.36 1.10
CA GLU A 168 -23.60 3.55 0.74
C GLU A 168 -22.83 4.87 1.01
N GLN A 169 -22.12 4.94 2.14
CA GLN A 169 -21.29 6.10 2.46
C GLN A 169 -20.06 6.19 1.55
N LEU A 170 -19.38 5.08 1.29
CA LEU A 170 -18.21 5.05 0.41
C LEU A 170 -18.59 5.45 -1.02
N GLU A 171 -19.72 4.99 -1.52
CA GLU A 171 -20.25 5.35 -2.84
C GLU A 171 -20.64 6.83 -2.92
N GLN A 172 -21.20 7.37 -1.83
CA GLN A 172 -21.58 8.78 -1.76
C GLN A 172 -20.35 9.71 -1.72
N TYR A 173 -19.34 9.39 -0.91
CA TYR A 173 -18.19 10.26 -0.68
C TYR A 173 -17.06 10.05 -1.69
N TYR A 174 -16.88 8.82 -2.19
CA TYR A 174 -15.77 8.41 -3.04
C TYR A 174 -16.24 7.64 -4.29
N PRO A 175 -17.08 8.25 -5.14
CA PRO A 175 -17.71 7.55 -6.26
C PRO A 175 -16.71 7.03 -7.30
N GLU A 176 -15.59 7.73 -7.53
CA GLU A 176 -14.55 7.31 -8.48
C GLU A 176 -13.78 6.09 -7.97
N MET A 177 -13.40 6.10 -6.69
CA MET A 177 -12.77 4.96 -6.01
C MET A 177 -13.68 3.72 -6.06
N MET A 178 -14.97 3.89 -5.74
CA MET A 178 -15.93 2.78 -5.77
C MET A 178 -16.20 2.28 -7.20
N ALA A 179 -16.20 3.16 -8.21
CA ALA A 179 -16.30 2.74 -9.60
C ALA A 179 -15.13 1.85 -10.01
N ALA A 180 -13.90 2.22 -9.64
CA ALA A 180 -12.70 1.42 -9.92
C ALA A 180 -12.72 0.07 -9.17
N PHE A 181 -13.19 0.06 -7.92
CA PHE A 181 -13.41 -1.16 -7.14
C PHE A 181 -14.37 -2.13 -7.85
N TYR A 182 -15.50 -1.65 -8.39
CA TYR A 182 -16.42 -2.51 -9.12
C TYR A 182 -15.89 -2.96 -10.48
N GLU A 183 -15.14 -2.11 -11.18
CA GLU A 183 -14.52 -2.46 -12.47
C GLU A 183 -13.45 -3.56 -12.33
N ALA A 184 -12.79 -3.63 -11.17
CA ALA A 184 -11.77 -4.62 -10.86
C ALA A 184 -12.31 -5.97 -10.35
N ASP A 185 -13.62 -6.21 -10.42
CA ASP A 185 -14.28 -7.43 -9.94
C ASP A 185 -13.95 -7.75 -8.46
N CYS A 186 -13.91 -6.73 -7.61
CA CYS A 186 -13.69 -6.87 -6.18
C CYS A 186 -14.90 -7.49 -5.47
N LEU A 187 -14.65 -8.34 -4.48
CA LEU A 187 -15.66 -9.14 -3.79
C LEU A 187 -15.92 -8.59 -2.39
N THR A 188 -17.19 -8.45 -2.02
CA THR A 188 -17.60 -7.76 -0.78
C THR A 188 -18.20 -8.67 0.30
N GLY A 189 -18.54 -9.91 -0.07
CA GLY A 189 -19.20 -10.88 0.80
C GLY A 189 -18.31 -12.05 1.21
N LEU A 190 -18.94 -13.07 1.78
CA LEU A 190 -18.30 -14.37 1.98
C LEU A 190 -18.08 -15.07 0.63
N PRO A 191 -17.16 -16.04 0.52
CA PRO A 191 -16.83 -16.68 -0.76
C PRO A 191 -17.99 -17.37 -1.49
N ASN A 192 -19.12 -17.62 -0.81
CA ASN A 192 -20.31 -18.25 -1.39
C ASN A 192 -21.46 -17.26 -1.65
N ASP A 193 -21.30 -16.00 -1.25
CA ASP A 193 -22.33 -14.96 -1.38
C ASP A 193 -22.13 -14.11 -2.65
N VAL A 194 -21.18 -14.50 -3.51
CA VAL A 194 -20.70 -13.75 -4.70
C VAL A 194 -21.74 -13.63 -5.84
N GLY A 195 -23.02 -13.89 -5.55
CA GLY A 195 -24.13 -13.87 -6.52
C GLY A 195 -25.32 -12.97 -6.17
N GLU A 196 -25.36 -12.33 -4.98
CA GLU A 196 -26.58 -11.62 -4.53
C GLU A 196 -26.46 -10.10 -4.37
N SER A 197 -25.29 -9.49 -4.59
CA SER A 197 -25.11 -8.04 -4.41
C SER A 197 -24.90 -7.33 -5.75
N ARG A 198 -26.00 -7.10 -6.48
CA ARG A 198 -26.11 -6.07 -7.53
C ARG A 198 -27.47 -5.39 -7.45
#